data_AF-A0A8B7BQ87-F1
#
_entry.id   AF-A0A8B7BQ87-F1
#
_cell.length_a   1.000
_cell.length_b   1.000
_cell.length_c   1.000
_cell.angle_alpha   90.00
_cell.angle_beta   90.00
_cell.angle_gamma   90.00
#
_symmetry.space_group_name_H-M   'P 1'
#
loop_
_entity.id
_entity.type
_entity.pdbx_description
1 polymer ?
#
loop_
_entity_poly.entity_id
_entity_poly.type
_entity_poly.pdbx_seq_one_letter_code
_entity_poly.pdbx_strand_id
1 'polypeptide(L)'
;MERVGGVGLQVVKNGNFGEGESPRYSVPLTRTGSRNTSPSRQKVIKTKPRGFDEETVATFGKVVHADIQMEDNIWALLPEDLLIEVLARVPPFLIFRMRSVCRRWNSILQDSSFLTSHSKVPSHGPCLLTFWKNSQTHQCSVFSLPLKTWYKVPFGFLPDWAFWLVGSSGGLVCFCGYDGLCFKILVCNPLTQTWRTLPNMHYNQQRQLILVVDRADRSFKVIAASDIYGDRTLPTEVYDSNLDRWSVHQTMPAVNLCSSKMAFCDSRLYLETLSPLGLMMYRVDTGHWEHIPAKFPRSLLDGYLVAGAQKRLFLVGRIGLYSTLQSIRIWELDHAKTAWVEISRMPPKYFRVLLRLSAERFECFGQDNLICFTSWNQGKGLLYDVDKKTWSWIAGCAIQLCNSQVCFYEPRFDVPIY
;
A
#
# COMPACT_ATOMS: atom_id res chain seq x y z
N MET A 1 -7.81 25.97 59.00
CA MET A 1 -7.44 26.55 57.70
C MET A 1 -7.12 25.40 56.78
N GLU A 2 -8.14 24.72 56.22
CA GLU A 2 -8.71 24.97 54.88
C GLU A 2 -7.68 24.85 53.74
N ARG A 3 -7.88 24.11 52.66
CA ARG A 3 -8.88 23.07 52.30
C ARG A 3 -8.31 22.40 51.03
N VAL A 4 -8.40 21.08 50.95
CA VAL A 4 -8.14 20.27 49.75
C VAL A 4 -9.41 20.28 48.88
N GLY A 5 -9.26 20.39 47.55
CA GLY A 5 -10.37 20.33 46.60
C GLY A 5 -10.04 19.47 45.39
N GLY A 6 -10.48 18.21 45.43
CA GLY A 6 -10.67 17.36 44.25
C GLY A 6 -12.18 17.26 43.96
N VAL A 7 -12.57 17.35 42.69
CA VAL A 7 -13.96 17.14 42.25
C VAL A 7 -13.96 16.12 41.13
N GLY A 8 -14.62 14.99 41.39
CA GLY A 8 -14.88 13.93 40.43
C GLY A 8 -16.09 14.24 39.53
N LEU A 9 -16.05 13.73 38.30
CA LEU A 9 -17.16 13.75 37.35
C LEU A 9 -18.23 12.73 37.76
N GLN A 10 -19.48 13.21 37.89
CA GLN A 10 -20.67 12.37 38.01
C GLN A 10 -21.31 12.10 36.63
N VAL A 11 -21.62 10.82 36.43
CA VAL A 11 -22.50 10.28 35.39
C VAL A 11 -23.95 10.48 35.82
N VAL A 12 -24.82 10.93 34.92
CA VAL A 12 -26.29 10.91 35.13
C VAL A 12 -26.97 10.24 33.93
N LYS A 13 -27.78 9.22 34.23
CA LYS A 13 -28.69 8.52 33.32
C LYS A 13 -30.11 8.55 33.90
N ASN A 14 -31.07 8.65 32.99
CA ASN A 14 -32.48 8.22 33.00
C ASN A 14 -33.58 9.05 33.69
N GLY A 15 -34.71 9.19 32.97
CA GLY A 15 -36.05 9.41 33.51
C GLY A 15 -37.07 9.83 32.46
N ASN A 16 -38.09 9.00 32.20
CA ASN A 16 -39.16 9.15 31.20
C ASN A 16 -40.50 9.56 31.85
N PHE A 17 -41.48 10.00 31.02
CA PHE A 17 -42.95 10.16 31.20
C PHE A 17 -43.58 11.56 31.41
N GLY A 18 -44.62 11.85 30.62
CA GLY A 18 -45.74 12.75 30.95
C GLY A 18 -46.33 13.55 29.77
N GLU A 19 -47.51 13.14 29.25
CA GLU A 19 -48.36 13.88 28.29
C GLU A 19 -49.01 15.14 28.91
N GLY A 20 -49.41 16.11 28.07
CA GLY A 20 -50.41 17.13 28.44
C GLY A 20 -50.34 18.49 27.72
N GLU A 21 -51.18 18.62 26.68
CA GLU A 21 -51.95 19.79 26.20
C GLU A 21 -51.33 21.17 25.87
N SER A 22 -51.80 21.72 24.73
CA SER A 22 -51.48 23.03 24.15
C SER A 22 -52.32 24.19 24.73
N PRO A 23 -51.97 25.46 24.39
CA PRO A 23 -53.00 26.31 23.81
C PRO A 23 -52.56 27.09 22.56
N ARG A 24 -53.59 27.42 21.77
CA ARG A 24 -53.57 28.06 20.44
C ARG A 24 -53.54 29.59 20.54
N TYR A 25 -52.92 30.25 19.55
CA TYR A 25 -53.34 31.55 19.04
C TYR A 25 -53.42 31.51 17.51
N SER A 26 -54.34 32.26 16.94
CA SER A 26 -55.03 31.96 15.68
C SER A 26 -55.17 33.18 14.75
N VAL A 27 -55.33 32.88 13.44
CA VAL A 27 -56.07 33.63 12.37
C VAL A 27 -55.30 34.76 11.62
N PRO A 28 -55.53 35.05 10.31
CA PRO A 28 -56.36 34.40 9.26
C PRO A 28 -55.68 34.06 7.91
N LEU A 29 -56.39 33.18 7.17
CA LEU A 29 -56.36 32.99 5.72
C LEU A 29 -57.19 34.06 4.97
N THR A 30 -56.81 34.37 3.73
CA THR A 30 -57.76 34.51 2.61
C THR A 30 -57.22 33.88 1.31
N ARG A 31 -58.11 33.12 0.68
CA ARG A 31 -58.08 32.44 -0.64
C ARG A 31 -58.04 33.47 -1.80
N THR A 32 -57.74 33.19 -3.07
CA THR A 32 -58.09 32.05 -3.96
C THR A 32 -57.40 32.25 -5.32
N GLY A 33 -57.13 31.17 -6.09
CA GLY A 33 -57.05 31.24 -7.55
C GLY A 33 -56.07 30.27 -8.20
N SER A 34 -56.59 29.17 -8.79
CA SER A 34 -55.81 28.21 -9.58
C SER A 34 -55.55 28.71 -11.01
N ARG A 35 -54.41 28.35 -11.60
CA ARG A 35 -54.34 27.93 -13.02
C ARG A 35 -53.02 27.21 -13.37
N ASN A 36 -53.18 26.11 -14.09
CA ASN A 36 -52.13 25.29 -14.71
C ASN A 36 -51.37 26.06 -15.81
N THR A 37 -50.07 25.81 -15.99
CA THR A 37 -49.40 25.64 -17.31
C THR A 37 -47.99 25.01 -17.13
N SER A 38 -47.66 24.03 -17.99
CA SER A 38 -46.32 23.41 -18.13
C SER A 38 -45.45 24.18 -19.15
N PRO A 39 -44.21 23.76 -19.48
CA PRO A 39 -42.96 24.41 -19.11
C PRO A 39 -42.32 25.24 -20.26
N SER A 40 -41.66 26.35 -19.91
CA SER A 40 -40.87 27.15 -20.85
C SER A 40 -39.38 26.75 -20.84
N ARG A 41 -38.84 26.53 -22.05
CA ARG A 41 -37.43 26.25 -22.33
C ARG A 41 -36.50 27.33 -21.76
N GLN A 42 -35.70 27.01 -20.77
CA GLN A 42 -34.50 27.79 -20.43
C GLN A 42 -33.28 27.26 -21.20
N LYS A 43 -32.71 28.13 -22.05
CA LYS A 43 -31.43 27.91 -22.74
C LYS A 43 -30.30 27.90 -21.70
N VAL A 44 -29.70 26.74 -21.48
CA VAL A 44 -28.44 26.62 -20.73
C VAL A 44 -27.29 27.00 -21.67
N ILE A 45 -26.69 28.17 -21.43
CA ILE A 45 -25.41 28.56 -22.01
C ILE A 45 -24.33 27.71 -21.33
N LYS A 46 -23.84 26.68 -22.03
CA LYS A 46 -22.67 25.91 -21.61
C LYS A 46 -21.41 26.71 -21.95
N THR A 47 -20.76 27.28 -20.93
CA THR A 47 -19.39 27.77 -21.03
C THR A 47 -18.45 26.55 -21.07
N LYS A 48 -17.74 26.37 -22.18
CA LYS A 48 -16.66 25.37 -22.32
C LYS A 48 -15.50 25.72 -21.38
N PRO A 49 -14.92 24.76 -20.63
CA PRO A 49 -13.56 24.92 -20.14
C PRO A 49 -12.61 24.90 -21.34
N ARG A 50 -11.76 25.92 -21.45
CA ARG A 50 -10.68 26.01 -22.44
C ARG A 50 -9.57 25.02 -22.08
N GLY A 51 -9.05 24.30 -23.08
CA GLY A 51 -7.83 23.50 -23.00
C GLY A 51 -8.07 21.99 -22.98
N PHE A 52 -8.56 21.44 -24.09
CA PHE A 52 -8.40 20.03 -24.45
C PHE A 52 -7.69 20.06 -25.81
N ASP A 53 -6.36 19.98 -25.78
CA ASP A 53 -5.66 19.43 -26.94
C ASP A 53 -5.83 17.92 -26.81
N GLU A 54 -6.34 17.30 -27.88
CA GLU A 54 -6.57 15.87 -28.00
C GLU A 54 -5.30 15.10 -27.63
N GLU A 55 -5.30 14.47 -26.45
CA GLU A 55 -4.39 13.35 -26.22
C GLU A 55 -4.80 12.26 -27.22
N THR A 56 -4.01 12.13 -28.26
CA THR A 56 -4.06 11.06 -29.23
C THR A 56 -4.08 9.75 -28.46
N VAL A 57 -5.24 9.11 -28.37
CA VAL A 57 -5.36 7.74 -27.91
C VAL A 57 -4.60 6.91 -28.92
N ALA A 58 -3.32 6.67 -28.64
CA ALA A 58 -2.53 5.71 -29.38
C ALA A 58 -3.11 4.32 -29.06
N THR A 59 -4.07 3.90 -29.88
CA THR A 59 -4.49 2.51 -29.97
C THR A 59 -3.28 1.74 -30.48
N PHE A 60 -2.50 1.17 -29.58
CA PHE A 60 -1.37 0.32 -29.96
C PHE A 60 -1.94 -0.89 -30.70
N GLY A 61 -1.75 -0.93 -32.02
CA GLY A 61 -1.97 -2.13 -32.79
C GLY A 61 -1.16 -3.26 -32.17
N LYS A 62 -1.79 -4.40 -31.89
CA LYS A 62 -1.05 -5.64 -31.65
C LYS A 62 -0.14 -5.81 -32.87
N VAL A 63 1.17 -5.81 -32.66
CA VAL A 63 2.11 -6.26 -33.69
C VAL A 63 1.77 -7.72 -33.95
N VAL A 64 1.12 -7.98 -35.07
CA VAL A 64 0.89 -9.35 -35.55
C VAL A 64 2.25 -9.82 -36.03
N HIS A 65 2.97 -10.51 -35.15
CA HIS A 65 4.10 -11.30 -35.58
C HIS A 65 3.57 -12.39 -36.51
N ALA A 66 4.17 -12.52 -37.69
CA ALA A 66 3.90 -13.67 -38.55
C ALA A 66 4.22 -14.95 -37.75
N ASP A 67 3.37 -15.98 -37.86
CA ASP A 67 3.68 -17.29 -37.30
C ASP A 67 4.92 -17.83 -38.04
N ILE A 68 6.07 -17.72 -37.38
CA ILE A 68 7.32 -18.32 -37.85
C ILE A 68 7.20 -19.81 -37.55
N GLN A 69 7.18 -20.62 -38.60
CA GLN A 69 7.18 -22.06 -38.45
C GLN A 69 8.53 -22.49 -37.86
N MET A 70 8.50 -22.94 -36.61
CA MET A 70 9.67 -23.42 -35.87
C MET A 70 10.04 -24.82 -36.36
N GLU A 71 11.33 -25.12 -36.55
CA GLU A 71 11.78 -26.45 -36.95
C GLU A 71 11.63 -27.47 -35.80
N ASP A 72 10.66 -28.38 -35.90
CA ASP A 72 10.34 -29.37 -34.86
C ASP A 72 11.56 -30.15 -34.37
N ASN A 73 12.49 -30.48 -35.27
CA ASN A 73 13.70 -31.24 -34.97
C ASN A 73 14.62 -30.54 -33.95
N ILE A 74 14.69 -29.21 -34.02
CA ILE A 74 15.54 -28.40 -33.13
C ILE A 74 14.84 -28.22 -31.77
N TRP A 75 13.54 -27.92 -31.79
CA TRP A 75 12.80 -27.57 -30.57
C TRP A 75 12.30 -28.77 -29.77
N ALA A 76 12.04 -29.92 -30.42
CA ALA A 76 11.71 -31.17 -29.75
C ALA A 76 12.88 -31.73 -28.93
N LEU A 77 14.11 -31.36 -29.29
CA LEU A 77 15.35 -31.78 -28.62
C LEU A 77 15.88 -30.74 -27.62
N LEU A 78 15.12 -29.68 -27.31
CA LEU A 78 15.55 -28.66 -26.37
C LEU A 78 15.85 -29.30 -24.99
N PRO A 79 17.10 -29.21 -24.49
CA PRO A 79 17.46 -29.73 -23.18
C PRO A 79 16.60 -29.10 -22.07
N GLU A 80 16.29 -29.90 -21.06
CA GLU A 80 15.42 -29.47 -19.95
C GLU A 80 16.00 -28.27 -19.19
N ASP A 81 17.31 -28.26 -18.96
CA ASP A 81 18.00 -27.17 -18.27
C ASP A 81 17.86 -25.84 -19.03
N LEU A 82 17.95 -25.88 -20.36
CA LEU A 82 17.76 -24.68 -21.19
C LEU A 82 16.32 -24.20 -21.19
N LEU A 83 15.36 -25.14 -21.22
CA LEU A 83 13.94 -24.79 -21.07
C LEU A 83 13.71 -24.09 -19.73
N ILE A 84 14.24 -24.63 -18.63
CA ILE A 84 14.13 -24.03 -17.29
C ILE A 84 14.72 -22.62 -17.25
N GLU A 85 15.92 -22.42 -17.79
CA GLU A 85 16.58 -21.12 -17.85
C GLU A 85 15.77 -20.10 -18.68
N VAL A 86 15.19 -20.52 -19.80
CA VAL A 86 14.30 -19.67 -20.61
C VAL A 86 13.07 -19.28 -19.80
N LEU A 87 12.37 -20.26 -19.21
CA LEU A 87 11.14 -20.04 -18.45
C LEU A 87 11.40 -19.17 -17.21
N ALA A 88 12.55 -19.33 -16.54
CA ALA A 88 12.94 -18.53 -15.39
C ALA A 88 13.09 -17.02 -15.71
N ARG A 89 13.33 -16.66 -16.97
CA ARG A 89 13.44 -15.30 -17.50
C ARG A 89 12.16 -14.79 -18.19
N VAL A 90 11.10 -15.57 -18.22
CA VAL A 90 9.80 -15.10 -18.73
C VAL A 90 9.09 -14.33 -17.61
N PRO A 91 8.48 -13.16 -17.89
CA PRO A 91 7.68 -12.45 -16.90
C PRO A 91 6.63 -13.37 -16.24
N PRO A 92 6.56 -13.43 -14.89
CA PRO A 92 5.71 -14.37 -14.15
C PRO A 92 4.24 -14.42 -14.59
N PHE A 93 3.67 -13.29 -15.00
CA PHE A 93 2.28 -13.25 -15.46
C PHE A 93 2.04 -13.98 -16.80
N LEU A 94 3.07 -14.09 -17.64
CA LEU A 94 2.98 -14.82 -18.91
C LEU A 94 3.16 -16.32 -18.71
N ILE A 95 3.85 -16.72 -17.64
CA ILE A 95 4.09 -18.11 -17.28
C ILE A 95 2.78 -18.87 -17.04
N PHE A 96 1.73 -18.22 -16.53
CA PHE A 96 0.43 -18.89 -16.35
C PHE A 96 -0.21 -19.36 -17.66
N ARG A 97 0.03 -18.66 -18.77
CA ARG A 97 -0.48 -19.08 -20.08
C ARG A 97 0.23 -20.33 -20.60
N MET A 98 1.43 -20.61 -20.11
CA MET A 98 2.22 -21.77 -20.48
C MET A 98 1.70 -23.06 -19.85
N ARG A 99 1.00 -22.96 -18.69
CA ARG A 99 0.40 -24.12 -18.00
C ARG A 99 -0.65 -24.85 -18.85
N SER A 100 -1.31 -24.16 -19.78
CA SER A 100 -2.31 -24.77 -20.66
C SER A 100 -1.72 -25.48 -21.88
N VAL A 101 -0.41 -25.37 -22.12
CA VAL A 101 0.23 -25.97 -23.31
C VAL A 101 0.37 -27.48 -23.15
N CYS A 102 0.96 -27.96 -22.05
CA CYS A 102 1.07 -29.39 -21.76
C CYS A 102 1.27 -29.67 -20.26
N ARG A 103 1.10 -30.93 -19.84
CA ARG A 103 1.28 -31.37 -18.44
C ARG A 103 2.69 -31.09 -17.93
N ARG A 104 3.71 -31.27 -18.78
CA ARG A 104 5.12 -31.00 -18.46
C ARG A 104 5.33 -29.54 -18.09
N TRP A 105 4.82 -28.61 -18.89
CA TRP A 105 4.98 -27.17 -18.64
C TRP A 105 4.21 -26.72 -17.40
N ASN A 106 3.09 -27.36 -17.10
CA ASN A 106 2.35 -27.12 -15.86
C ASN A 106 3.12 -27.59 -14.61
N SER A 107 3.90 -28.67 -14.68
CA SER A 107 4.66 -29.18 -13.53
C SER A 107 5.96 -28.43 -13.26
N ILE A 108 6.58 -27.80 -14.28
CA ILE A 108 7.87 -27.07 -14.13
C ILE A 108 7.80 -25.97 -13.06
N LEU A 109 6.65 -25.33 -12.85
CA LEU A 109 6.52 -24.25 -11.87
C LEU A 109 6.67 -24.69 -10.42
N GLN A 110 6.55 -26.00 -10.17
CA GLN A 110 6.75 -26.62 -8.88
C GLN A 110 8.11 -27.31 -8.78
N ASP A 111 8.89 -27.34 -9.87
CA ASP A 111 10.19 -27.98 -9.89
C ASP A 111 11.23 -27.14 -9.12
N SER A 112 11.96 -27.82 -8.25
CA SER A 112 13.07 -27.26 -7.47
C SER A 112 14.16 -26.63 -8.35
N SER A 113 14.40 -27.20 -9.53
CA SER A 113 15.38 -26.69 -10.50
C SER A 113 14.96 -25.32 -11.04
N PHE A 114 13.67 -25.18 -11.39
CA PHE A 114 13.06 -23.94 -11.85
C PHE A 114 13.02 -22.89 -10.76
N LEU A 115 12.55 -23.22 -9.55
CA LEU A 115 12.51 -22.27 -8.44
C LEU A 115 13.91 -21.76 -8.08
N THR A 116 14.90 -22.63 -8.10
CA THR A 116 16.30 -22.26 -7.85
C THR A 116 16.85 -21.36 -8.96
N SER A 117 16.57 -21.66 -10.23
CA SER A 117 17.00 -20.84 -11.36
C SER A 117 16.30 -19.47 -11.33
N HIS A 118 14.99 -19.46 -11.10
CA HIS A 118 14.18 -18.23 -11.01
C HIS A 118 14.61 -17.32 -9.84
N SER A 119 14.99 -17.89 -8.69
CA SER A 119 15.49 -17.12 -7.54
C SER A 119 16.78 -16.33 -7.86
N LYS A 120 17.58 -16.81 -8.81
CA LYS A 120 18.82 -16.15 -9.26
C LYS A 120 18.60 -15.09 -10.33
N VAL A 121 17.45 -15.13 -11.01
CA VAL A 121 17.12 -14.17 -12.07
C VAL A 121 16.65 -12.85 -11.44
N PRO A 122 17.16 -11.70 -11.92
CA PRO A 122 16.67 -10.40 -11.49
C PRO A 122 15.16 -10.24 -11.73
N SER A 123 14.50 -9.39 -10.95
CA SER A 123 13.09 -9.09 -11.17
C SER A 123 12.88 -8.51 -12.57
N HIS A 124 11.72 -8.81 -13.16
CA HIS A 124 11.30 -8.19 -14.43
C HIS A 124 10.93 -6.71 -14.29
N GLY A 125 11.11 -6.13 -13.10
CA GLY A 125 10.90 -4.73 -12.78
C GLY A 125 9.72 -4.52 -11.85
N PRO A 126 9.49 -3.27 -11.44
CA PRO A 126 8.52 -2.94 -10.40
C PRO A 126 7.09 -3.18 -10.89
N CYS A 127 6.26 -3.79 -10.05
CA CYS A 127 4.83 -3.88 -10.28
C CYS A 127 4.06 -3.21 -9.14
N LEU A 128 2.83 -2.78 -9.43
CA LEU A 128 1.90 -2.23 -8.45
C LEU A 128 0.77 -3.22 -8.25
N LEU A 129 0.62 -3.72 -7.03
CA LEU A 129 -0.52 -4.52 -6.64
C LEU A 129 -1.59 -3.60 -6.08
N THR A 130 -2.79 -3.69 -6.67
CA THR A 130 -3.99 -3.00 -6.21
C THR A 130 -4.95 -4.02 -5.65
N PHE A 131 -5.38 -3.81 -4.42
CA PHE A 131 -6.37 -4.64 -3.76
C PHE A 131 -7.58 -3.80 -3.37
N TRP A 132 -8.74 -4.26 -3.80
CA TRP A 132 -10.03 -3.76 -3.38
C TRP A 132 -10.91 -4.91 -2.95
N LYS A 133 -11.63 -4.74 -1.84
CA LYS A 133 -12.73 -5.63 -1.47
C LYS A 133 -14.07 -4.89 -1.46
N ASN A 134 -15.02 -5.35 -2.27
CA ASN A 134 -16.43 -4.97 -2.16
C ASN A 134 -17.21 -6.11 -1.48
N SER A 135 -18.45 -5.85 -1.03
CA SER A 135 -19.32 -6.81 -0.33
C SER A 135 -19.54 -8.14 -1.06
N GLN A 136 -19.22 -8.25 -2.35
CA GLN A 136 -19.47 -9.43 -3.18
C GLN A 136 -18.21 -10.06 -3.79
N THR A 137 -17.08 -9.34 -3.90
CA THR A 137 -15.86 -9.89 -4.54
C THR A 137 -14.57 -9.22 -4.04
N HIS A 138 -13.51 -10.02 -3.91
CA HIS A 138 -12.13 -9.52 -3.84
C HIS A 138 -11.62 -9.26 -5.27
N GLN A 139 -11.21 -8.03 -5.55
CA GLN A 139 -10.55 -7.67 -6.79
C GLN A 139 -9.10 -7.34 -6.51
N CYS A 140 -8.21 -8.15 -7.10
CA CYS A 140 -6.78 -7.86 -7.13
C CYS A 140 -6.32 -7.74 -8.57
N SER A 141 -5.58 -6.67 -8.85
CA SER A 141 -4.92 -6.48 -10.13
C SER A 141 -3.49 -6.07 -9.90
N VAL A 142 -2.60 -6.49 -10.80
CA VAL A 142 -1.20 -6.12 -10.77
C VAL A 142 -0.87 -5.38 -12.06
N PHE A 143 -0.36 -4.17 -11.92
CA PHE A 143 0.16 -3.40 -13.04
C PHE A 143 1.67 -3.60 -13.14
N SER A 144 2.13 -4.11 -14.29
CA SER A 144 3.56 -4.16 -14.59
C SER A 144 4.00 -2.82 -15.19
N LEU A 145 4.88 -2.09 -14.51
CA LEU A 145 5.40 -0.82 -15.03
C LEU A 145 6.21 -0.99 -16.33
N PRO A 146 7.09 -2.02 -16.47
CA PRO A 146 7.85 -2.23 -17.70
C PRO A 146 6.96 -2.65 -18.89
N LEU A 147 6.00 -3.55 -18.65
CA LEU A 147 5.09 -4.04 -19.69
C LEU A 147 3.89 -3.11 -19.92
N LYS A 148 3.70 -2.10 -19.06
CA LYS A 148 2.56 -1.16 -19.05
C LYS A 148 1.20 -1.87 -19.19
N THR A 149 1.08 -3.03 -18.55
CA THR A 149 -0.06 -3.94 -18.72
C THR A 149 -0.61 -4.35 -17.36
N TRP A 150 -1.94 -4.42 -17.28
CA TRP A 150 -2.67 -4.92 -16.12
C TRP A 150 -2.90 -6.43 -16.21
N TYR A 151 -2.65 -7.12 -15.12
CA TYR A 151 -2.92 -8.54 -14.93
C TYR A 151 -3.93 -8.70 -13.80
N LYS A 152 -5.04 -9.39 -14.07
CA LYS A 152 -6.01 -9.74 -13.03
C LYS A 152 -5.49 -10.96 -12.28
N VAL A 153 -5.48 -10.89 -10.95
CA VAL A 153 -5.13 -12.03 -10.10
C VAL A 153 -6.39 -12.45 -9.34
N PRO A 154 -6.87 -13.68 -9.53
CA PRO A 154 -8.08 -14.13 -8.83
C PRO A 154 -7.75 -14.31 -7.35
N PHE A 155 -8.35 -13.50 -6.48
CA PHE A 155 -8.15 -13.56 -5.02
C PHE A 155 -9.27 -14.32 -4.30
N GLY A 156 -10.15 -15.01 -5.04
CA GLY A 156 -11.22 -15.82 -4.46
C GLY A 156 -10.75 -17.04 -3.66
N PHE A 157 -9.43 -17.30 -3.62
CA PHE A 157 -8.83 -18.32 -2.76
C PHE A 157 -8.59 -17.82 -1.32
N LEU A 158 -8.66 -16.50 -1.08
CA LEU A 158 -8.48 -15.92 0.25
C LEU A 158 -9.78 -15.97 1.08
N PRO A 159 -9.67 -16.08 2.41
CA PRO A 159 -10.82 -16.01 3.29
C PRO A 159 -11.46 -14.62 3.28
N ASP A 160 -12.77 -14.56 3.52
CA ASP A 160 -13.52 -13.32 3.51
C ASP A 160 -13.07 -12.31 4.55
N TRP A 161 -12.58 -12.73 5.72
CA TRP A 161 -12.11 -11.80 6.72
C TRP A 161 -10.85 -11.02 6.30
N ALA A 162 -10.10 -11.48 5.30
CA ALA A 162 -8.88 -10.81 4.83
C ALA A 162 -9.25 -9.52 4.07
N PHE A 163 -9.12 -8.38 4.76
CA PHE A 163 -9.63 -7.08 4.28
C PHE A 163 -8.52 -6.04 4.11
N TRP A 164 -7.54 -6.00 4.99
CA TRP A 164 -6.50 -4.97 4.98
C TRP A 164 -5.21 -5.52 4.38
N LEU A 165 -4.73 -4.84 3.33
CA LEU A 165 -3.43 -5.08 2.74
C LEU A 165 -2.36 -4.46 3.64
N VAL A 166 -1.48 -5.31 4.17
CA VAL A 166 -0.35 -4.86 4.99
C VAL A 166 0.79 -4.39 4.09
N GLY A 167 1.13 -5.19 3.08
CA GLY A 167 2.26 -4.94 2.19
C GLY A 167 2.69 -6.20 1.45
N SER A 168 3.76 -6.09 0.68
CA SER A 168 4.36 -7.22 -0.03
C SER A 168 5.88 -7.26 0.15
N SER A 169 6.47 -8.44 0.04
CA SER A 169 7.92 -8.64 0.06
C SER A 169 8.24 -9.99 -0.61
N GLY A 170 9.26 -10.05 -1.47
CA GLY A 170 9.73 -11.31 -2.07
C GLY A 170 8.65 -12.15 -2.78
N GLY A 171 7.64 -11.53 -3.40
CA GLY A 171 6.50 -12.21 -4.03
C GLY A 171 5.41 -12.69 -3.08
N LEU A 172 5.60 -12.55 -1.78
CA LEU A 172 4.56 -12.76 -0.79
C LEU A 172 3.80 -11.46 -0.54
N VAL A 173 2.52 -11.59 -0.19
CA VAL A 173 1.62 -10.50 0.17
C VAL A 173 0.99 -10.81 1.52
N CYS A 174 1.01 -9.83 2.42
CA CYS A 174 0.43 -9.96 3.75
C CYS A 174 -0.89 -9.21 3.84
N PHE A 175 -1.88 -9.87 4.45
CA PHE A 175 -3.18 -9.33 4.78
C PHE A 175 -3.48 -9.47 6.27
N CYS A 176 -4.34 -8.60 6.79
CA CYS A 176 -4.93 -8.77 8.10
C CYS A 176 -6.43 -8.47 8.08
N GLY A 177 -7.11 -8.88 9.14
CA GLY A 177 -8.57 -8.78 9.24
C GLY A 177 -9.11 -9.31 10.55
N TYR A 178 -10.44 -9.37 10.65
CA TYR A 178 -11.13 -9.96 11.78
C TYR A 178 -11.98 -11.14 11.35
N ASP A 179 -11.67 -12.31 11.91
CA ASP A 179 -12.51 -13.50 11.83
C ASP A 179 -13.40 -13.54 13.09
N GLY A 180 -14.65 -13.10 12.95
CA GLY A 180 -15.52 -12.79 14.08
C GLY A 180 -14.94 -11.66 14.94
N LEU A 181 -14.56 -11.98 16.18
CA LEU A 181 -13.91 -11.03 17.10
C LEU A 181 -12.39 -11.19 17.16
N CYS A 182 -11.82 -12.15 16.43
CA CYS A 182 -10.40 -12.48 16.51
C CYS A 182 -9.63 -11.75 15.40
N PHE A 183 -8.63 -10.95 15.77
CA PHE A 183 -7.69 -10.40 14.79
C PHE A 183 -6.83 -11.52 14.22
N LYS A 184 -6.70 -11.55 12.88
CA LYS A 184 -5.97 -12.57 12.13
C LYS A 184 -5.04 -11.94 11.11
N ILE A 185 -3.93 -12.62 10.87
CA ILE A 185 -2.91 -12.23 9.89
C ILE A 185 -2.75 -13.42 8.93
N LEU A 186 -2.63 -13.12 7.64
CA LEU A 186 -2.43 -14.11 6.59
C LEU A 186 -1.34 -13.65 5.64
N VAL A 187 -0.55 -14.61 5.17
CA VAL A 187 0.43 -14.40 4.11
C VAL A 187 0.09 -15.31 2.95
N CYS A 188 0.07 -14.75 1.74
CA CYS A 188 -0.20 -15.49 0.52
C CYS A 188 0.84 -15.22 -0.55
N ASN A 189 0.95 -16.15 -1.49
CA ASN A 189 1.63 -15.96 -2.76
C ASN A 189 0.55 -15.90 -3.84
N PRO A 190 0.28 -14.71 -4.41
CA PRO A 190 -0.76 -14.54 -5.41
C PRO A 190 -0.53 -15.35 -6.70
N LEU A 191 0.71 -15.70 -7.02
CA LEU A 191 1.07 -16.45 -8.21
C LEU A 191 0.78 -17.94 -8.04
N THR A 192 1.18 -18.53 -6.92
CA THR A 192 0.93 -19.95 -6.64
C THR A 192 -0.47 -20.20 -6.07
N GLN A 193 -1.21 -19.14 -5.69
CA GLN A 193 -2.51 -19.19 -5.01
C GLN A 193 -2.48 -19.98 -3.70
N THR A 194 -1.31 -20.07 -3.09
CA THR A 194 -1.13 -20.65 -1.76
C THR A 194 -1.21 -19.53 -0.73
N TRP A 195 -1.71 -19.86 0.46
CA TRP A 195 -1.77 -18.94 1.58
C TRP A 195 -1.71 -19.72 2.89
N ARG A 196 -1.33 -19.04 3.97
CA ARG A 196 -1.47 -19.55 5.34
C ARG A 196 -1.92 -18.44 6.28
N THR A 197 -2.75 -18.80 7.25
CA THR A 197 -3.07 -17.94 8.40
C THR A 197 -1.99 -18.13 9.45
N LEU A 198 -1.46 -17.03 9.97
CA LEU A 198 -0.45 -17.07 11.03
C LEU A 198 -1.12 -17.41 12.38
N PRO A 199 -0.38 -18.03 13.32
CA PRO A 199 -0.86 -18.20 14.69
C PRO A 199 -1.19 -16.84 15.33
N ASN A 200 -1.98 -16.86 16.41
CA ASN A 200 -2.28 -15.63 17.14
C ASN A 200 -1.01 -15.08 17.79
N MET A 201 -0.87 -13.76 17.78
CA MET A 201 0.13 -13.06 18.60
C MET A 201 -0.16 -13.28 20.09
N HIS A 202 0.86 -13.09 20.94
CA HIS A 202 0.69 -13.13 22.40
C HIS A 202 -0.27 -12.03 22.85
N TYR A 203 -0.14 -10.84 22.25
CA TYR A 203 -1.03 -9.72 22.45
C TYR A 203 -1.85 -9.48 21.18
N ASN A 204 -2.78 -10.40 20.90
CA ASN A 204 -3.55 -10.43 19.65
C ASN A 204 -4.58 -9.29 19.52
N GLN A 205 -4.10 -8.16 19.02
CA GLN A 205 -4.91 -6.99 18.68
C GLN A 205 -4.35 -6.39 17.39
N GLN A 206 -5.05 -5.41 16.83
CA GLN A 206 -4.60 -4.76 15.61
C GLN A 206 -3.31 -3.95 15.85
N ARG A 207 -2.33 -4.10 14.95
CA ARG A 207 -0.98 -3.52 15.04
C ARG A 207 -0.57 -2.92 13.71
N GLN A 208 0.42 -2.02 13.71
CA GLN A 208 1.15 -1.74 12.47
C GLN A 208 2.01 -2.98 12.14
N LEU A 209 1.80 -3.53 10.95
CA LEU A 209 2.44 -4.76 10.49
C LEU A 209 3.35 -4.46 9.31
N ILE A 210 4.43 -5.22 9.18
CA ILE A 210 5.26 -5.27 7.98
C ILE A 210 5.69 -6.70 7.69
N LEU A 211 5.64 -7.06 6.41
CA LEU A 211 6.13 -8.34 5.89
C LEU A 211 7.56 -8.14 5.38
N VAL A 212 8.46 -9.02 5.78
CA VAL A 212 9.85 -9.04 5.34
C VAL A 212 10.20 -10.45 4.89
N VAL A 213 10.66 -10.60 3.65
CA VAL A 213 11.21 -11.86 3.16
C VAL A 213 12.73 -11.82 3.24
N ASP A 214 13.32 -12.86 3.83
CA ASP A 214 14.73 -13.16 3.69
C ASP A 214 14.92 -14.08 2.49
N ARG A 215 15.56 -13.56 1.43
CA ARG A 215 15.80 -14.34 0.21
C ARG A 215 16.88 -15.41 0.38
N ALA A 216 17.85 -15.18 1.28
CA ALA A 216 18.94 -16.13 1.48
C ALA A 216 18.43 -17.39 2.19
N ASP A 217 17.59 -17.19 3.19
CA ASP A 217 16.99 -18.26 3.99
C ASP A 217 15.65 -18.78 3.40
N ARG A 218 15.15 -18.15 2.33
CA ARG A 218 13.83 -18.41 1.73
C ARG A 218 12.71 -18.43 2.78
N SER A 219 12.85 -17.58 3.78
CA SER A 219 11.95 -17.47 4.93
C SER A 219 11.33 -16.07 4.95
N PHE A 220 10.32 -15.90 5.78
CA PHE A 220 9.71 -14.60 5.97
C PHE A 220 9.37 -14.34 7.43
N LYS A 221 9.40 -13.07 7.78
CA LYS A 221 9.02 -12.56 9.09
C LYS A 221 7.90 -11.56 8.94
N VAL A 222 6.99 -11.56 9.91
CA VAL A 222 5.99 -10.50 10.06
C VAL A 222 6.26 -9.80 11.37
N ILE A 223 6.51 -8.49 11.30
CA ILE A 223 6.84 -7.67 12.47
C ILE A 223 5.62 -6.85 12.83
N ALA A 224 5.20 -6.93 14.09
CA ALA A 224 4.13 -6.15 14.68
C ALA A 224 4.74 -5.11 15.64
N ALA A 225 4.78 -3.85 15.21
CA ALA A 225 5.38 -2.75 15.95
C ALA A 225 4.33 -1.67 16.20
N SER A 226 3.84 -1.58 17.44
CA SER A 226 2.81 -0.64 17.92
C SER A 226 1.35 -0.99 17.67
N ASP A 227 0.50 -0.56 18.59
CA ASP A 227 -0.95 -0.49 18.43
C ASP A 227 -1.32 0.65 17.46
N ILE A 228 -2.40 0.47 16.70
CA ILE A 228 -2.94 1.50 15.81
C ILE A 228 -3.94 2.40 16.56
N TYR A 229 -4.69 1.84 17.52
CA TYR A 229 -5.83 2.53 18.14
C TYR A 229 -5.82 2.47 19.68
N GLY A 230 -4.97 1.65 20.27
CA GLY A 230 -4.85 1.51 21.72
C GLY A 230 -3.86 2.49 22.35
N ASP A 231 -4.17 2.89 23.58
CA ASP A 231 -3.32 3.73 24.45
C ASP A 231 -2.25 2.89 25.19
N ARG A 232 -2.20 1.58 24.92
CA ARG A 232 -1.28 0.66 25.59
C ARG A 232 0.00 0.51 24.77
N THR A 233 1.14 0.67 25.42
CA THR A 233 2.43 0.27 24.85
C THR A 233 2.52 -1.24 24.87
N LEU A 234 2.74 -1.83 23.71
CA LEU A 234 2.79 -3.28 23.52
C LEU A 234 4.16 -3.67 23.00
N PRO A 235 4.67 -4.84 23.42
CA PRO A 235 5.95 -5.31 22.94
C PRO A 235 5.90 -5.50 21.43
N THR A 236 7.05 -5.30 20.78
CA THR A 236 7.19 -5.70 19.39
C THR A 236 7.14 -7.21 19.30
N GLU A 237 6.29 -7.76 18.45
CA GLU A 237 6.23 -9.20 18.21
C GLU A 237 6.72 -9.51 16.80
N VAL A 238 7.54 -10.54 16.67
CA VAL A 238 8.07 -11.00 15.36
C VAL A 238 7.66 -12.45 15.15
N TYR A 239 6.91 -12.69 14.09
CA TYR A 239 6.64 -14.02 13.60
C TYR A 239 7.81 -14.48 12.74
N ASP A 240 8.28 -15.70 12.97
CA ASP A 240 9.30 -16.35 12.16
C ASP A 240 8.68 -17.55 11.42
N SER A 241 8.81 -17.58 10.09
CA SER A 241 8.22 -18.64 9.27
C SER A 241 8.82 -20.02 9.50
N ASN A 242 10.11 -20.10 9.85
CA ASN A 242 10.81 -21.38 10.02
C ASN A 242 10.45 -22.02 11.36
N LEU A 243 10.21 -21.19 12.38
CA LEU A 243 9.79 -21.64 13.71
C LEU A 243 8.26 -21.75 13.84
N ASP A 244 7.52 -21.21 12.87
CA ASP A 244 6.07 -21.06 12.86
C ASP A 244 5.52 -20.49 14.19
N ARG A 245 6.18 -19.46 14.72
CA ARG A 245 5.85 -18.91 16.03
C ARG A 245 6.17 -17.43 16.14
N TRP A 246 5.38 -16.74 16.97
CA TRP A 246 5.67 -15.38 17.41
C TRP A 246 6.72 -15.36 18.51
N SER A 247 7.57 -14.35 18.50
CA SER A 247 8.54 -14.06 19.54
C SER A 247 8.30 -12.64 20.06
N VAL A 248 8.39 -12.47 21.37
CA VAL A 248 8.17 -11.17 22.04
C VAL A 248 9.53 -10.48 22.20
N HIS A 249 9.67 -9.33 21.58
CA HIS A 249 10.87 -8.49 21.60
C HIS A 249 10.62 -7.25 22.46
N GLN A 250 11.56 -6.30 22.46
CA GLN A 250 11.46 -5.10 23.30
C GLN A 250 10.22 -4.25 22.97
N THR A 251 9.56 -3.74 24.01
CA THR A 251 8.55 -2.68 23.88
C THR A 251 9.18 -1.38 23.44
N MET A 252 8.63 -0.77 22.39
CA MET A 252 9.11 0.51 21.91
C MET A 252 9.05 1.56 23.04
N PRO A 253 10.17 2.21 23.39
CA PRO A 253 10.23 3.15 24.51
C PRO A 253 9.60 4.52 24.20
N ALA A 254 9.25 4.78 22.95
CA ALA A 254 8.65 6.02 22.51
C ALA A 254 7.13 6.06 22.73
N VAL A 255 6.61 7.26 22.98
CA VAL A 255 5.19 7.57 23.08
C VAL A 255 4.82 8.56 21.97
N ASN A 256 3.57 8.54 21.52
CA ASN A 256 3.05 9.42 20.45
C ASN A 256 3.74 9.24 19.09
N LEU A 257 3.34 8.20 18.37
CA LEU A 257 3.72 7.95 16.98
C LEU A 257 3.02 8.97 16.05
N CYS A 258 3.76 9.53 15.09
CA CYS A 258 3.18 10.46 14.11
C CYS A 258 3.01 9.87 12.71
N SER A 259 3.69 8.76 12.39
CA SER A 259 3.60 8.16 11.07
C SER A 259 2.59 7.00 11.02
N SER A 260 1.88 6.94 9.89
CA SER A 260 1.03 5.81 9.51
C SER A 260 1.79 4.69 8.79
N LYS A 261 3.08 4.89 8.46
CA LYS A 261 3.89 3.95 7.68
C LYS A 261 5.23 3.69 8.34
N MET A 262 5.64 2.42 8.31
CA MET A 262 6.96 1.98 8.73
C MET A 262 7.82 1.75 7.49
N ALA A 263 9.12 2.04 7.59
CA ALA A 263 10.08 1.74 6.54
C ALA A 263 11.05 0.66 7.00
N PHE A 264 11.24 -0.38 6.18
CA PHE A 264 12.17 -1.46 6.47
C PHE A 264 13.29 -1.52 5.43
N CYS A 265 14.53 -1.36 5.87
CA CYS A 265 15.71 -1.54 5.03
C CYS A 265 16.91 -2.00 5.88
N ASP A 266 17.80 -2.82 5.31
CA ASP A 266 19.01 -3.32 5.98
C ASP A 266 18.77 -3.94 7.37
N SER A 267 17.79 -4.85 7.48
CA SER A 267 17.39 -5.51 8.74
C SER A 267 16.95 -4.55 9.86
N ARG A 268 16.58 -3.32 9.49
CA ARG A 268 16.16 -2.27 10.41
C ARG A 268 14.79 -1.74 10.02
N LEU A 269 13.91 -1.64 11.01
CA LEU A 269 12.59 -1.04 10.88
C LEU A 269 12.62 0.37 11.48
N TYR A 270 12.10 1.36 10.76
CA TYR A 270 12.09 2.76 11.16
C TYR A 270 10.66 3.28 11.30
N LEU A 271 10.41 3.99 12.39
CA LEU A 271 9.17 4.71 12.66
C LEU A 271 9.45 6.15 13.07
N GLU A 272 8.53 7.05 12.75
CA GLU A 272 8.59 8.44 13.20
C GLU A 272 7.91 8.60 14.56
N THR A 273 8.58 9.31 15.46
CA THR A 273 8.09 9.56 16.82
C THR A 273 8.14 11.04 17.16
N LEU A 274 7.14 11.49 17.93
CA LEU A 274 7.08 12.85 18.48
C LEU A 274 7.73 12.93 19.87
N SER A 275 7.75 11.83 20.61
CA SER A 275 8.34 11.78 21.95
C SER A 275 9.05 10.43 22.21
N PRO A 276 10.38 10.36 22.05
CA PRO A 276 11.29 11.45 21.67
C PRO A 276 11.12 11.86 20.20
N LEU A 277 11.40 13.12 19.88
CA LEU A 277 11.31 13.62 18.51
C LEU A 277 12.40 13.00 17.63
N GLY A 278 12.02 12.43 16.50
CA GLY A 278 12.94 11.87 15.50
C GLY A 278 12.49 10.50 15.03
N LEU A 279 13.44 9.58 14.88
CA LEU A 279 13.15 8.21 14.45
C LEU A 279 13.39 7.23 15.58
N MET A 280 12.53 6.23 15.67
CA MET A 280 12.81 4.98 16.37
C MET A 280 13.22 3.94 15.34
N MET A 281 14.37 3.31 15.58
CA MET A 281 14.90 2.23 14.77
C MET A 281 14.86 0.94 15.57
N TYR A 282 14.24 -0.09 15.01
CA TYR A 282 14.24 -1.43 15.56
C TYR A 282 15.17 -2.32 14.75
N ARG A 283 16.09 -2.99 15.45
CA ARG A 283 16.95 -4.03 14.87
C ARG A 283 16.28 -5.38 15.03
N VAL A 284 15.98 -6.03 13.92
CA VAL A 284 15.30 -7.34 13.94
C VAL A 284 16.19 -8.40 14.61
N ASP A 285 17.49 -8.38 14.32
CA ASP A 285 18.44 -9.39 14.78
C ASP A 285 18.62 -9.40 16.30
N THR A 286 18.63 -8.23 16.93
CA THR A 286 18.81 -8.09 18.38
C THR A 286 17.50 -7.89 19.12
N GLY A 287 16.41 -7.58 18.42
CA GLY A 287 15.10 -7.29 19.01
C GLY A 287 15.05 -6.01 19.84
N HIS A 288 15.92 -5.05 19.55
CA HIS A 288 16.06 -3.82 20.33
C HIS A 288 15.68 -2.57 19.54
N TRP A 289 15.14 -1.60 20.28
CA TRP A 289 14.81 -0.27 19.80
C TRP A 289 15.90 0.74 20.18
N GLU A 290 16.30 1.54 19.20
CA GLU A 290 17.27 2.63 19.34
C GLU A 290 16.63 3.93 18.86
N HIS A 291 16.90 5.04 19.56
CA HIS A 291 16.47 6.37 19.14
C HIS A 291 17.52 7.00 18.23
N ILE A 292 17.07 7.56 17.10
CA ILE A 292 17.88 8.36 16.20
C ILE A 292 17.34 9.79 16.25
N PRO A 293 18.09 10.76 16.77
CA PRO A 293 17.66 12.15 16.97
C PRO A 293 17.68 12.98 15.67
N ALA A 294 17.17 12.41 14.57
CA ALA A 294 17.05 13.07 13.27
C ALA A 294 15.89 14.08 13.29
N LYS A 295 16.20 15.37 13.40
CA LYS A 295 15.21 16.45 13.48
C LYS A 295 14.41 16.57 12.18
N PHE A 296 13.09 16.43 12.27
CA PHE A 296 12.22 16.59 11.11
C PHE A 296 12.30 17.99 10.50
N PRO A 297 12.07 18.11 9.18
CA PRO A 297 11.93 19.40 8.51
C PRO A 297 10.86 20.28 9.19
N ARG A 298 11.14 21.59 9.30
CA ARG A 298 10.18 22.54 9.87
C ARG A 298 8.92 22.61 9.01
N SER A 299 7.76 22.73 9.65
CA SER A 299 6.45 22.86 8.98
C SER A 299 6.07 21.66 8.11
N LEU A 300 6.53 20.46 8.49
CA LEU A 300 6.06 19.19 7.94
C LEU A 300 4.61 18.97 8.36
N LEU A 301 3.72 18.83 7.38
CA LEU A 301 2.28 18.61 7.58
C LEU A 301 1.94 17.12 7.57
N ASP A 302 2.40 16.38 6.57
CA ASP A 302 2.36 14.92 6.53
C ASP A 302 3.74 14.41 6.15
N GLY A 303 4.18 13.33 6.80
CA GLY A 303 5.43 12.63 6.55
C GLY A 303 5.18 11.15 6.29
N TYR A 304 5.88 10.62 5.30
CA TYR A 304 5.92 9.20 4.95
C TYR A 304 7.36 8.75 4.92
N LEU A 305 7.70 7.76 5.75
CA LEU A 305 8.95 7.04 5.62
C LEU A 305 8.87 6.05 4.46
N VAL A 306 9.91 6.06 3.65
CA VAL A 306 10.03 5.18 2.50
C VAL A 306 11.40 4.53 2.52
N ALA A 307 11.42 3.20 2.53
CA ALA A 307 12.65 2.44 2.43
C ALA A 307 13.23 2.56 1.02
N GLY A 308 14.52 2.82 0.94
CA GLY A 308 15.30 2.82 -0.28
C GLY A 308 16.00 1.47 -0.54
N ALA A 309 16.75 1.37 -1.63
CA ALA A 309 17.66 0.25 -1.81
C ALA A 309 18.76 0.25 -0.72
N GLN A 310 19.17 -0.94 -0.28
CA GLN A 310 20.22 -1.12 0.72
C GLN A 310 19.89 -0.43 2.06
N LYS A 311 20.67 0.58 2.46
CA LYS A 311 20.55 1.33 3.73
C LYS A 311 19.85 2.66 3.57
N ARG A 312 19.39 2.99 2.36
CA ARG A 312 18.81 4.31 2.08
C ARG A 312 17.44 4.41 2.76
N LEU A 313 17.20 5.54 3.38
CA LEU A 313 15.92 5.86 4.01
C LEU A 313 15.49 7.24 3.55
N PHE A 314 14.28 7.34 3.06
CA PHE A 314 13.71 8.58 2.59
C PHE A 314 12.56 9.03 3.49
N LEU A 315 12.49 10.34 3.70
CA LEU A 315 11.31 11.01 4.21
C LEU A 315 10.66 11.74 3.04
N VAL A 316 9.39 11.47 2.80
CA VAL A 316 8.59 12.16 1.81
C VAL A 316 7.54 12.95 2.54
N GLY A 317 7.50 14.26 2.32
CA GLY A 317 6.71 15.12 3.16
C GLY A 317 6.14 16.34 2.46
N ARG A 318 4.93 16.70 2.88
CA ARG A 318 4.30 17.95 2.49
C ARG A 318 4.73 19.03 3.47
N ILE A 319 5.32 20.11 2.95
CA ILE A 319 5.69 21.29 3.72
C ILE A 319 4.80 22.45 3.32
N GLY A 320 4.32 23.19 4.32
CA GLY A 320 3.67 24.47 4.13
C GLY A 320 3.13 25.05 5.44
N LEU A 321 3.05 26.38 5.50
CA LEU A 321 2.41 27.10 6.63
C LEU A 321 0.97 27.51 6.30
N TYR A 322 0.66 27.72 5.02
CA TYR A 322 -0.63 28.16 4.50
C TYR A 322 -0.97 27.40 3.21
N SER A 323 -2.25 27.38 2.83
CA SER A 323 -2.78 26.56 1.72
C SER A 323 -2.17 26.86 0.34
N THR A 324 -1.58 28.03 0.13
CA THR A 324 -1.07 28.49 -1.18
C THR A 324 0.42 28.25 -1.42
N LEU A 325 1.20 27.90 -0.39
CA LEU A 325 2.66 27.70 -0.47
C LEU A 325 3.08 26.25 -0.17
N GLN A 326 2.16 25.30 -0.33
CA GLN A 326 2.46 23.90 -0.08
C GLN A 326 3.33 23.29 -1.18
N SER A 327 4.26 22.43 -0.78
CA SER A 327 5.09 21.63 -1.70
C SER A 327 5.37 20.26 -1.11
N ILE A 328 5.50 19.25 -1.96
CA ILE A 328 6.00 17.94 -1.55
C ILE A 328 7.50 17.90 -1.81
N ARG A 329 8.26 17.48 -0.80
CA ARG A 329 9.72 17.30 -0.92
C ARG A 329 10.15 15.95 -0.41
N ILE A 330 11.35 15.57 -0.80
CA ILE A 330 11.96 14.28 -0.51
C ILE A 330 13.32 14.56 0.15
N TRP A 331 13.52 13.98 1.32
CA TRP A 331 14.78 13.98 2.04
C TRP A 331 15.33 12.57 2.13
N GLU A 332 16.65 12.46 2.12
CA GLU A 332 17.39 11.23 2.42
C GLU A 332 18.08 11.38 3.77
N LEU A 333 18.07 10.33 4.58
CA LEU A 333 18.75 10.32 5.87
C LEU A 333 20.27 10.17 5.64
N ASP A 334 21.04 11.19 6.03
CA ASP A 334 22.48 11.07 6.19
C ASP A 334 22.76 10.35 7.50
N HIS A 335 23.12 9.07 7.42
CA HIS A 335 23.42 8.22 8.57
C HIS A 335 24.63 8.70 9.38
N ALA A 336 25.60 9.39 8.76
CA ALA A 336 26.78 9.88 9.45
C ALA A 336 26.47 11.13 10.27
N LYS A 337 25.62 12.02 9.74
CA LYS A 337 25.21 13.26 10.42
C LYS A 337 23.94 13.12 11.24
N THR A 338 23.23 11.98 11.13
CA THR A 338 21.88 11.78 11.68
C THR A 338 20.93 12.92 11.32
N ALA A 339 20.95 13.34 10.05
CA ALA A 339 20.22 14.50 9.57
C ALA A 339 19.54 14.25 8.23
N TRP A 340 18.37 14.86 8.04
CA TRP A 340 17.64 14.81 6.77
C TRP A 340 18.25 15.78 5.75
N VAL A 341 18.67 15.26 4.60
CA VAL A 341 19.22 16.04 3.49
C VAL A 341 18.20 16.06 2.36
N GLU A 342 17.79 17.26 1.93
CA GLU A 342 16.81 17.38 0.85
C GLU A 342 17.44 17.00 -0.49
N ILE A 343 16.85 16.02 -1.18
CA ILE A 343 17.37 15.49 -2.45
C ILE A 343 16.52 15.92 -3.66
N SER A 344 15.24 16.21 -3.44
CA SER A 344 14.32 16.54 -4.53
C SER A 344 13.08 17.28 -4.04
N ARG A 345 12.50 18.07 -4.95
CA ARG A 345 11.23 18.78 -4.76
C ARG A 345 10.28 18.41 -5.90
N MET A 346 9.04 18.09 -5.56
CA MET A 346 8.01 17.84 -6.55
C MET A 346 7.74 19.13 -7.35
N PRO A 347 7.91 19.12 -8.68
CA PRO A 347 7.63 20.30 -9.48
C PRO A 347 6.15 20.75 -9.36
N PRO A 348 5.86 22.06 -9.31
CA PRO A 348 4.49 22.58 -9.10
C PRO A 348 3.44 22.11 -10.11
N LYS A 349 3.87 21.71 -11.32
CA LYS A 349 2.99 21.13 -12.35
C LYS A 349 2.44 19.76 -11.93
N TYR A 350 3.25 18.93 -11.28
CA TYR A 350 2.82 17.62 -10.80
C TYR A 350 1.96 17.77 -9.54
N PHE A 351 2.37 18.64 -8.61
CA PHE A 351 1.64 18.89 -7.38
C PHE A 351 0.18 19.29 -7.63
N ARG A 352 -0.05 20.26 -8.54
CA ARG A 352 -1.41 20.73 -8.90
C ARG A 352 -2.28 19.67 -9.58
N VAL A 353 -1.66 18.71 -10.27
CA VAL A 353 -2.39 17.63 -10.95
C VAL A 353 -2.63 16.46 -10.00
N LEU A 354 -1.68 16.17 -9.10
CA LEU A 354 -1.80 15.11 -8.10
C LEU A 354 -2.82 15.47 -7.02
N LEU A 355 -2.77 16.71 -6.51
CA LEU A 355 -3.63 17.22 -5.45
C LEU A 355 -4.42 18.41 -5.98
N ARG A 356 -5.73 18.22 -6.10
CA ARG A 356 -6.64 19.26 -6.60
C ARG A 356 -6.91 20.29 -5.52
N LEU A 357 -7.00 19.83 -4.27
CA LEU A 357 -7.18 20.66 -3.09
C LEU A 357 -5.93 20.58 -2.22
N SER A 358 -5.53 21.70 -1.65
CA SER A 358 -4.38 21.76 -0.73
C SER A 358 -4.58 20.93 0.54
N ALA A 359 -5.82 20.60 0.92
CA ALA A 359 -6.11 19.73 2.06
C ALA A 359 -6.21 18.23 1.70
N GLU A 360 -6.09 17.87 0.41
CA GLU A 360 -6.22 16.49 -0.05
C GLU A 360 -5.08 15.62 0.50
N ARG A 361 -5.42 14.44 1.02
CA ARG A 361 -4.43 13.43 1.44
C ARG A 361 -3.87 12.72 0.22
N PHE A 362 -2.56 12.49 0.24
CA PHE A 362 -1.89 11.58 -0.68
C PHE A 362 -1.34 10.41 0.12
N GLU A 363 -1.16 9.27 -0.53
CA GLU A 363 -0.36 8.18 0.00
C GLU A 363 0.98 8.12 -0.74
N CYS A 364 1.99 7.66 -0.01
CA CYS A 364 3.33 7.49 -0.54
C CYS A 364 3.89 6.14 -0.07
N PHE A 365 4.50 5.42 -1.00
CA PHE A 365 5.17 4.16 -0.74
C PHE A 365 6.33 3.99 -1.73
N GLY A 366 7.30 3.16 -1.38
CA GLY A 366 8.47 2.93 -2.23
C GLY A 366 8.93 1.49 -2.24
N GLN A 367 9.70 1.18 -3.28
CA GLN A 367 10.44 -0.07 -3.41
C GLN A 367 11.73 0.26 -4.15
N ASP A 368 12.85 -0.27 -3.64
CA ASP A 368 14.19 0.06 -4.12
C ASP A 368 14.38 1.59 -4.12
N ASN A 369 14.69 2.22 -5.25
CA ASN A 369 14.85 3.68 -5.34
C ASN A 369 13.71 4.36 -6.10
N LEU A 370 12.53 3.73 -6.10
CA LEU A 370 11.32 4.24 -6.72
C LEU A 370 10.31 4.66 -5.65
N ILE A 371 9.79 5.87 -5.78
CA ILE A 371 8.80 6.44 -4.86
C ILE A 371 7.52 6.69 -5.65
N CYS A 372 6.43 6.06 -5.24
CA CYS A 372 5.12 6.20 -5.84
C CYS A 372 4.22 7.08 -4.97
N PHE A 373 3.50 7.98 -5.63
CA PHE A 373 2.52 8.88 -5.03
C PHE A 373 1.15 8.57 -5.63
N THR A 374 0.17 8.37 -4.77
CA THR A 374 -1.22 8.17 -5.17
C THR A 374 -2.13 9.20 -4.48
N SER A 375 -3.11 9.73 -5.22
CA SER A 375 -4.20 10.51 -4.65
C SER A 375 -5.44 9.62 -4.55
N TRP A 376 -6.10 9.67 -3.38
CA TRP A 376 -7.29 8.87 -3.13
C TRP A 376 -8.43 9.20 -4.10
N ASN A 377 -8.62 10.47 -4.44
CA ASN A 377 -9.80 10.90 -5.20
C ASN A 377 -9.57 10.88 -6.72
N GLN A 378 -8.32 10.99 -7.17
CA GLN A 378 -8.02 11.11 -8.60
C GLN A 378 -7.63 9.80 -9.27
N GLY A 379 -7.24 8.78 -8.49
CA GLY A 379 -6.75 7.51 -9.01
C GLY A 379 -5.48 7.63 -9.87
N LYS A 380 -4.81 8.78 -9.86
CA LYS A 380 -3.55 9.00 -10.59
C LYS A 380 -2.38 8.52 -9.75
N GLY A 381 -1.47 7.81 -10.38
CA GLY A 381 -0.17 7.42 -9.82
C GLY A 381 0.95 8.25 -10.43
N LEU A 382 1.79 8.87 -9.60
CA LEU A 382 3.00 9.56 -10.01
C LEU A 382 4.22 8.81 -9.46
N LEU A 383 5.20 8.55 -10.30
CA LEU A 383 6.43 7.86 -9.94
C LEU A 383 7.60 8.84 -9.95
N TYR A 384 8.45 8.76 -8.93
CA TYR A 384 9.76 9.41 -8.88
C TYR A 384 10.85 8.35 -8.83
N ASP A 385 11.76 8.40 -9.80
CA ASP A 385 12.98 7.60 -9.84
C ASP A 385 14.09 8.44 -9.19
N VAL A 386 14.54 8.02 -8.00
CA VAL A 386 15.52 8.77 -7.20
C VAL A 386 16.88 8.82 -7.91
N ASP A 387 17.27 7.73 -8.56
CA ASP A 387 18.60 7.61 -9.18
C ASP A 387 18.67 8.43 -10.47
N LYS A 388 17.60 8.41 -11.28
CA LYS A 388 17.49 9.23 -12.49
C LYS A 388 17.03 10.65 -12.22
N LYS A 389 16.52 10.94 -11.02
CA LYS A 389 15.87 12.20 -10.63
C LYS A 389 14.72 12.60 -11.56
N THR A 390 13.99 11.63 -12.10
CA THR A 390 12.90 11.85 -13.06
C THR A 390 11.54 11.60 -12.47
N TRP A 391 10.56 12.43 -12.86
CA TRP A 391 9.16 12.30 -12.49
C TRP A 391 8.34 11.83 -13.71
N SER A 392 7.52 10.79 -13.53
CA SER A 392 6.70 10.24 -14.61
C SER A 392 5.32 9.82 -14.10
N TRP A 393 4.27 10.15 -14.86
CA TRP A 393 2.93 9.62 -14.59
C TRP A 393 2.84 8.14 -14.96
N ILE A 394 2.14 7.38 -14.15
CA ILE A 394 1.85 5.98 -14.43
C ILE A 394 0.61 5.94 -15.32
N ALA A 395 0.84 5.68 -16.62
CA ALA A 395 -0.23 5.58 -17.60
C ALA A 395 -1.14 4.37 -17.30
N GLY A 396 -2.46 4.53 -17.47
CA GLY A 396 -3.42 3.45 -17.29
C GLY A 396 -3.87 3.18 -15.84
N CYS A 397 -3.49 4.02 -14.87
CA CYS A 397 -3.83 3.82 -13.45
C CYS A 397 -5.14 4.47 -12.96
N ALA A 398 -5.68 5.44 -13.71
CA ALA A 398 -6.70 6.40 -13.24
C ALA A 398 -7.97 5.79 -12.59
N ILE A 399 -8.38 4.59 -12.99
CA ILE A 399 -9.66 4.00 -12.56
C ILE A 399 -9.49 2.96 -11.43
N GLN A 400 -8.29 2.38 -11.28
CA GLN A 400 -8.06 1.24 -10.38
C GLN A 400 -7.33 1.59 -9.08
N LEU A 401 -6.78 2.80 -8.94
CA LEU A 401 -6.17 3.26 -7.68
C LEU A 401 -7.14 4.01 -6.76
N CYS A 402 -8.28 4.46 -7.29
CA CYS A 402 -9.29 5.14 -6.47
C CYS A 402 -9.84 4.16 -5.44
N ASN A 403 -9.86 4.57 -4.15
CA ASN A 403 -10.37 3.80 -3.01
C ASN A 403 -9.80 2.35 -2.89
N SER A 404 -8.68 2.04 -3.56
CA SER A 404 -8.00 0.75 -3.47
C SER A 404 -6.78 0.85 -2.55
N GLN A 405 -6.42 -0.24 -1.90
CA GLN A 405 -5.13 -0.36 -1.21
C GLN A 405 -4.06 -0.72 -2.22
N VAL A 406 -2.90 -0.06 -2.14
CA VAL A 406 -1.84 -0.20 -3.15
C VAL A 406 -0.50 -0.41 -2.47
N CYS A 407 0.29 -1.33 -3.01
CA CYS A 407 1.70 -1.47 -2.66
C CYS A 407 2.52 -1.82 -3.90
N PHE A 408 3.84 -1.61 -3.82
CA PHE A 408 4.72 -2.27 -4.77
C PHE A 408 4.69 -3.78 -4.54
N TYR A 409 4.88 -4.53 -5.62
CA TYR A 409 4.89 -5.97 -5.65
C TYR A 409 5.95 -6.47 -6.62
N GLU A 410 6.76 -7.43 -6.17
CA GLU A 410 7.73 -8.14 -6.98
C GLU A 410 7.23 -9.57 -7.18
N PRO A 411 6.69 -9.93 -8.36
CA PRO A 411 6.12 -11.26 -8.56
C PRO A 411 7.22 -12.34 -8.54
N ARG A 412 7.11 -13.30 -7.62
CA ARG A 412 8.08 -14.40 -7.41
C ARG A 412 7.40 -15.72 -7.03
N PHE A 413 8.00 -16.84 -7.43
CA PHE A 413 7.51 -18.19 -7.14
C PHE A 413 8.32 -18.91 -6.06
N ASP A 414 9.55 -18.46 -5.81
CA ASP A 414 10.61 -19.19 -5.10
C ASP A 414 10.56 -19.11 -3.58
N VAL A 415 9.75 -18.20 -3.03
CA VAL A 415 9.58 -18.07 -1.58
C VAL A 415 8.43 -18.96 -1.11
N PRO A 416 8.71 -20.02 -0.33
CA PRO A 416 7.70 -20.92 0.18
C PRO A 416 6.83 -20.23 1.24
N ILE A 417 5.59 -20.70 1.34
CA ILE A 417 4.67 -20.28 2.41
C ILE A 417 4.74 -21.23 3.60
N TYR A 418 5.02 -22.51 3.36
CA TYR A 418 4.95 -23.59 4.33
C TYR A 418 6.33 -24.09 4.70
#